data_AF-A0A7S4LWA8-F1
#
_entry.id   AF-A0A7S4LWA8-F1
#
_cell.length_a   1.000
_cell.length_b   1.000
_cell.length_c   1.000
_cell.angle_alpha   90.00
_cell.angle_beta   90.00
_cell.angle_gamma   90.00
#
_symmetry.space_group_name_H-M   'P 1'
#
loop_
_entity.id
_entity.type
_entity.pdbx_description
1 polymer ?
#
loop_
_entity_poly.entity_id
_entity_poly.type
_entity_poly.pdbx_seq_one_letter_code
_entity_poly.pdbx_strand_id
1 'polypeptide(L)'
;MRYSSVDFYPHLPVTTLAPSWIQQNATTRLSEKWQKALVSFFVRKAHSVKEAQLIGSGFLYMLGGVQPCIFTASHVVNELLQGDTPFFSINGEKFRFRNLEYYHNEQQDYAVIPFSQEMLAAERSYTLFRGEERALLRKTSSFVIMGYPSNRNRLHVDRNNDGLYLQNITFHHFSYDTDSEDIYFAFDPKAKKSGFTYEQASSRTSLSSLAGMSGSVIAQIMEHQITGDFTLRAVGIFKEQPKKRQGKDKFLVGCTLIQFADEVNDLIRLRTIMRSEA
;
A
#
# COMPACT_ATOMS: atom_id res chain seq x y z
N MET A 1 -11.89 -12.30 14.90
CA MET A 1 -13.20 -11.61 14.98
C MET A 1 -13.10 -10.26 14.27
N ARG A 2 -14.10 -9.87 13.44
CA ARG A 2 -14.06 -8.62 12.67
C ARG A 2 -14.75 -7.43 13.36
N TYR A 3 -14.04 -6.32 13.50
CA TYR A 3 -14.49 -5.08 14.12
C TYR A 3 -14.54 -3.93 13.12
N SER A 4 -15.59 -3.09 13.17
CA SER A 4 -15.66 -1.84 12.40
C SER A 4 -14.88 -0.72 13.11
N SER A 5 -14.00 -0.03 12.39
CA SER A 5 -13.25 1.13 12.92
C SER A 5 -14.16 2.24 13.44
N VAL A 6 -15.37 2.38 12.91
CA VAL A 6 -16.38 3.35 13.39
C VAL A 6 -16.67 3.19 14.87
N ASP A 7 -16.51 1.98 15.41
CA ASP A 7 -16.91 1.70 16.78
C ASP A 7 -15.77 1.80 17.81
N PHE A 8 -14.51 1.80 17.38
CA PHE A 8 -13.35 1.71 18.28
C PHE A 8 -12.19 2.62 17.92
N TYR A 9 -12.09 3.10 16.68
CA TYR A 9 -10.95 3.90 16.22
C TYR A 9 -11.23 5.39 16.47
N PRO A 10 -10.53 6.05 17.42
CA PRO A 10 -10.93 7.36 17.95
C PRO A 10 -10.49 8.55 17.07
N HIS A 11 -10.09 8.30 15.82
CA HIS A 11 -9.50 9.30 14.95
C HIS A 11 -10.52 9.85 13.95
N LEU A 12 -10.41 11.14 13.64
CA LEU A 12 -11.27 11.80 12.66
C LEU A 12 -10.76 11.54 11.24
N PRO A 13 -11.65 11.48 10.23
CA PRO A 13 -11.23 11.40 8.84
C PRO A 13 -10.59 12.73 8.41
N VAL A 14 -9.66 12.64 7.47
CA VAL A 14 -8.94 13.81 6.92
C VAL A 14 -9.88 14.89 6.36
N THR A 15 -11.05 14.49 5.85
CA THR A 15 -12.08 15.41 5.31
C THR A 15 -12.78 16.22 6.41
N THR A 16 -12.74 15.78 7.66
CA THR A 16 -13.20 16.60 8.80
C THR A 16 -12.13 17.62 9.20
N LEU A 17 -10.86 17.25 9.13
CA LEU A 17 -9.72 18.11 9.50
C LEU A 17 -9.41 19.15 8.42
N ALA A 18 -9.53 18.75 7.16
CA ALA A 18 -9.32 19.58 5.98
C ALA A 18 -10.51 19.42 5.00
N PRO A 19 -11.58 20.22 5.16
CA PRO A 19 -12.81 20.07 4.36
C PRO A 19 -12.62 20.19 2.84
N SER A 20 -11.59 20.88 2.38
CA SER A 20 -11.24 21.04 0.97
C SER A 20 -10.34 19.93 0.40
N TRP A 21 -10.07 18.87 1.17
CA TRP A 21 -9.12 17.80 0.81
C TRP A 21 -9.35 17.23 -0.60
N ILE A 22 -10.61 16.89 -0.89
CA ILE A 22 -11.01 16.25 -2.14
C ILE A 22 -10.88 17.24 -3.32
N GLN A 23 -11.35 18.48 -3.13
CA GLN A 23 -11.32 19.53 -4.15
C GLN A 23 -9.88 19.91 -4.52
N GLN A 24 -8.95 19.81 -3.57
CA GLN A 24 -7.53 20.10 -3.78
C GLN A 24 -6.73 18.92 -4.32
N ASN A 25 -7.35 17.75 -4.52
CA ASN A 25 -6.66 16.51 -4.89
C ASN A 25 -5.48 16.19 -3.96
N ALA A 26 -5.68 16.39 -2.66
CA ALA A 26 -4.60 16.35 -1.69
C ALA A 26 -4.00 14.94 -1.54
N THR A 27 -4.79 13.87 -1.66
CA THR A 27 -4.28 12.49 -1.67
C THR A 27 -3.38 12.24 -2.89
N THR A 28 -3.77 12.72 -4.06
CA THR A 28 -3.01 12.55 -5.30
C THR A 28 -1.66 13.24 -5.17
N ARG A 29 -1.64 14.50 -4.74
CA ARG A 29 -0.41 15.27 -4.49
C ARG A 29 0.46 14.62 -3.42
N LEU A 30 -0.15 14.07 -2.37
CA LEU A 30 0.58 13.35 -1.33
C LEU A 30 1.18 12.04 -1.89
N SER A 31 0.44 11.30 -2.70
CA SER A 31 0.91 10.07 -3.34
C SER A 31 2.06 10.34 -4.31
N GLU A 32 2.03 11.44 -5.06
CA GLU A 32 3.13 11.88 -5.93
C GLU A 32 4.41 12.18 -5.13
N LYS A 33 4.30 12.86 -3.98
CA LYS A 33 5.46 13.10 -3.08
C LYS A 33 6.10 11.79 -2.61
N TRP A 34 5.29 10.76 -2.38
CA TRP A 34 5.72 9.44 -1.91
C TRP A 34 6.04 8.44 -3.03
N GLN A 35 5.83 8.79 -4.30
CA GLN A 35 6.02 7.88 -5.44
C GLN A 35 7.44 7.30 -5.52
N LYS A 36 8.46 8.08 -5.11
CA LYS A 36 9.86 7.62 -5.09
C LYS A 36 10.13 6.49 -4.09
N ALA A 37 9.24 6.29 -3.12
CA ALA A 37 9.30 5.20 -2.16
C ALA A 37 8.56 3.94 -2.66
N LEU A 38 7.94 3.98 -3.84
CA LEU A 38 7.24 2.82 -4.40
C LEU A 38 8.15 1.99 -5.29
N VAL A 39 7.85 0.70 -5.32
CA VAL A 39 8.56 -0.30 -6.10
C VAL A 39 7.58 -0.97 -7.05
N SER A 40 8.04 -1.28 -8.26
CA SER A 40 7.27 -2.00 -9.27
C SER A 40 8.01 -3.26 -9.69
N PHE A 41 7.32 -4.40 -9.72
CA PHE A 41 7.91 -5.70 -9.99
C PHE A 41 7.49 -6.19 -11.37
N PHE A 42 8.48 -6.63 -12.16
CA PHE A 42 8.29 -7.00 -13.56
C PHE A 42 8.89 -8.37 -13.86
N VAL A 43 8.23 -9.06 -14.79
CA VAL A 43 8.75 -10.25 -15.44
C VAL A 43 8.70 -10.03 -16.96
N ARG A 44 9.79 -10.36 -17.66
CA ARG A 44 9.77 -10.39 -19.13
C ARG A 44 8.79 -11.47 -19.60
N LYS A 45 7.97 -11.16 -20.61
CA LYS A 45 7.06 -12.16 -21.18
C LYS A 45 7.86 -13.31 -21.78
N ALA A 46 7.37 -14.53 -21.62
CA ALA A 46 7.91 -15.71 -22.28
C ALA A 46 8.07 -15.45 -23.78
N HIS A 47 9.25 -15.78 -24.32
CA HIS A 47 9.61 -15.59 -25.73
C HIS A 47 9.62 -14.12 -26.22
N SER A 48 9.57 -13.13 -25.33
CA SER A 48 9.70 -11.71 -25.69
C SER A 48 10.99 -11.10 -25.16
N VAL A 49 11.78 -10.50 -26.06
CA VAL A 49 12.93 -9.67 -25.70
C VAL A 49 12.55 -8.20 -25.48
N LYS A 50 11.30 -7.83 -25.81
CA LYS A 50 10.85 -6.44 -25.89
C LYS A 50 9.81 -6.06 -24.85
N GLU A 51 9.09 -7.02 -24.29
CA GLU A 51 7.98 -6.76 -23.37
C GLU A 51 8.25 -7.29 -21.96
N ALA A 52 7.95 -6.45 -20.97
CA ALA A 52 7.85 -6.87 -19.58
C ALA A 52 6.47 -6.51 -19.03
N GLN A 53 5.90 -7.45 -18.28
CA GLN A 53 4.63 -7.30 -17.60
C GLN A 53 4.89 -6.97 -16.14
N LEU A 54 4.18 -5.95 -15.64
CA LEU A 54 4.10 -5.71 -14.20
C LEU A 54 3.27 -6.81 -13.55
N ILE A 55 3.85 -7.46 -12.56
CA ILE A 55 3.22 -8.54 -11.79
C ILE A 55 2.74 -8.06 -10.42
N GLY A 56 3.36 -7.01 -9.86
CA GLY A 56 3.08 -6.55 -8.51
C GLY A 56 3.72 -5.21 -8.20
N SER A 57 3.36 -4.68 -7.05
CA SER A 57 3.85 -3.44 -6.47
C SER A 57 4.56 -3.71 -5.14
N GLY A 58 5.31 -2.74 -4.65
CA GLY A 58 5.97 -2.78 -3.35
C GLY A 58 6.28 -1.37 -2.87
N PHE A 59 6.96 -1.28 -1.74
CA PHE A 59 7.42 0.00 -1.20
C PHE A 59 8.69 -0.16 -0.38
N LEU A 60 9.49 0.91 -0.35
CA LEU A 60 10.68 1.02 0.46
C LEU A 60 10.28 1.30 1.91
N TYR A 61 10.84 0.55 2.84
CA TYR A 61 10.50 0.61 4.26
C TYR A 61 11.76 0.56 5.12
N MET A 62 11.75 1.29 6.23
CA MET A 62 12.79 1.23 7.26
C MET A 62 12.33 0.32 8.41
N LEU A 63 12.83 -0.91 8.43
CA LEU A 63 12.48 -1.93 9.41
C LEU A 63 13.22 -1.71 10.73
N GLY A 64 12.46 -1.64 11.82
CA GLY A 64 12.99 -1.40 13.17
C GLY A 64 13.79 -0.10 13.30
N GLY A 65 13.54 0.89 12.43
CA GLY A 65 14.29 2.14 12.40
C GLY A 65 15.71 2.05 11.83
N VAL A 66 16.19 0.86 11.47
CA VAL A 66 17.63 0.63 11.14
C VAL A 66 17.88 -0.07 9.81
N GLN A 67 17.01 -0.98 9.37
CA GLN A 67 17.25 -1.82 8.20
C GLN A 67 16.38 -1.38 7.01
N PRO A 68 16.96 -0.78 5.94
CA PRO A 68 16.20 -0.50 4.73
C PRO A 68 15.89 -1.79 3.97
N CYS A 69 14.64 -1.90 3.51
CA CYS A 69 14.13 -3.08 2.83
C CYS A 69 12.98 -2.69 1.89
N ILE A 70 12.56 -3.65 1.08
CA ILE A 70 11.39 -3.57 0.22
C ILE A 70 10.33 -4.49 0.79
N PHE A 71 9.13 -3.96 1.01
CA PHE A 71 7.94 -4.73 1.37
C PHE A 71 7.09 -4.98 0.13
N THR A 72 6.52 -6.18 0.01
CA THR A 72 5.57 -6.58 -1.04
C THR A 72 4.72 -7.76 -0.56
N ALA A 73 3.83 -8.28 -1.41
CA ALA A 73 3.06 -9.48 -1.11
C ALA A 73 3.88 -10.75 -1.39
N SER A 74 3.64 -11.82 -0.63
CA SER A 74 4.40 -13.08 -0.78
C SER A 74 4.22 -13.70 -2.16
N HIS A 75 2.99 -13.68 -2.69
CA HIS A 75 2.73 -14.25 -4.01
C HIS A 75 3.44 -13.47 -5.15
N VAL A 76 3.70 -12.17 -4.98
CA VAL A 76 4.48 -11.38 -5.97
C VAL A 76 5.90 -11.91 -6.07
N VAL A 77 6.54 -12.24 -4.94
CA VAL A 77 7.87 -12.87 -4.94
C VAL A 77 7.82 -14.25 -5.59
N ASN A 78 6.81 -15.06 -5.30
CA ASN A 78 6.64 -16.37 -5.93
C ASN A 78 6.51 -16.26 -7.46
N GLU A 79 5.76 -15.27 -7.96
CA GLU A 79 5.66 -14.99 -9.40
C GLU A 79 6.98 -14.52 -10.01
N LEU A 80 7.79 -13.72 -9.29
CA LEU A 80 9.13 -13.32 -9.76
C LEU A 80 10.06 -14.51 -9.94
N LEU A 81 10.07 -15.43 -8.97
CA LEU A 81 10.96 -16.59 -8.96
C LEU A 81 10.67 -17.56 -10.12
N GLN A 82 9.44 -17.57 -10.64
CA GLN A 82 9.04 -18.38 -11.79
C GLN A 82 9.35 -17.72 -13.14
N GLY A 83 9.72 -16.44 -13.16
CA GLY A 83 9.96 -15.67 -14.38
C GLY A 83 11.37 -15.86 -14.96
N ASP A 84 11.51 -15.80 -16.29
CA ASP A 84 12.80 -15.97 -16.99
C ASP A 84 13.79 -14.81 -16.73
N THR A 85 13.29 -13.61 -16.44
CA THR A 85 14.11 -12.42 -16.19
C THR A 85 13.38 -11.44 -15.27
N PRO A 86 13.25 -11.75 -13.98
CA PRO A 86 12.57 -10.88 -13.03
C PRO A 86 13.45 -9.69 -12.67
N PHE A 87 12.83 -8.52 -12.57
CA PHE A 87 13.47 -7.29 -12.13
C PHE A 87 12.45 -6.42 -11.40
N PHE A 88 12.94 -5.49 -10.59
CA PHE A 88 12.11 -4.45 -10.00
C PHE A 88 12.64 -3.08 -10.37
N SER A 89 11.76 -2.09 -10.29
CA SER A 89 12.10 -0.70 -10.55
C SER A 89 11.76 0.19 -9.38
N ILE A 90 12.72 1.04 -9.00
CA ILE A 90 12.60 2.09 -7.98
C ILE A 90 12.87 3.41 -8.68
N ASN A 91 11.88 4.31 -8.70
CA ASN A 91 12.02 5.62 -9.34
C ASN A 91 12.59 5.57 -10.79
N GLY A 92 12.21 4.54 -11.55
CA GLY A 92 12.62 4.33 -12.95
C GLY A 92 13.91 3.51 -13.13
N GLU A 93 14.70 3.34 -12.07
CA GLU A 93 15.91 2.54 -12.09
C GLU A 93 15.61 1.06 -11.89
N LYS A 94 16.24 0.19 -12.68
CA LYS A 94 15.96 -1.25 -12.72
C LYS A 94 17.04 -2.04 -11.99
N PHE A 95 16.61 -2.92 -11.10
CA PHE A 95 17.44 -3.84 -10.35
C PHE A 95 17.06 -5.27 -10.71
N ARG A 96 18.06 -6.12 -10.93
CA ARG A 96 17.80 -7.55 -11.21
C ARG A 96 17.31 -8.23 -9.94
N PHE A 97 16.27 -9.04 -10.06
CA PHE A 97 15.80 -9.89 -8.97
C PHE A 97 16.51 -11.25 -9.03
N ARG A 98 17.84 -11.27 -8.81
CA ARG A 98 18.65 -12.50 -8.78
C ARG A 98 19.54 -12.50 -7.56
N ASN A 99 19.62 -13.65 -6.88
CA ASN A 99 20.44 -13.85 -5.68
C ASN A 99 20.12 -12.85 -4.56
N LEU A 100 18.87 -12.41 -4.47
CA LEU A 100 18.41 -11.57 -3.36
C LEU A 100 17.91 -12.46 -2.24
N GLU A 101 18.34 -12.13 -1.02
CA GLU A 101 17.70 -12.64 0.17
C GLU A 101 16.29 -12.06 0.28
N TYR A 102 15.34 -12.90 0.67
CA TYR A 102 13.99 -12.47 0.99
C TYR A 102 13.43 -13.35 2.11
N TYR A 103 12.54 -12.75 2.89
CA TYR A 103 11.79 -13.40 3.96
C TYR A 103 10.32 -13.25 3.62
N HIS A 104 9.52 -14.28 3.82
CA HIS A 104 8.10 -14.21 3.51
C HIS A 104 7.25 -15.03 4.48
N ASN A 105 6.00 -14.62 4.61
CA ASN A 105 4.98 -15.35 5.33
C ASN A 105 3.82 -15.59 4.36
N GLU A 106 3.67 -16.83 3.91
CA GLU A 106 2.62 -17.19 2.95
C GLU A 106 1.21 -17.09 3.56
N GLN A 107 1.07 -17.33 4.87
CA GLN A 107 -0.21 -17.25 5.56
C GLN A 107 -0.72 -15.81 5.65
N GLN A 108 0.17 -14.86 5.97
CA GLN A 108 -0.13 -13.44 6.03
C GLN A 108 0.16 -12.71 4.70
N ASP A 109 0.54 -13.43 3.64
CA ASP A 109 0.84 -12.96 2.28
C ASP A 109 1.70 -11.69 2.22
N TYR A 110 2.80 -11.66 2.97
CA TYR A 110 3.81 -10.60 2.85
C TYR A 110 5.20 -11.15 2.60
N ALA A 111 6.04 -10.34 1.97
CA ALA A 111 7.46 -10.58 1.81
C ALA A 111 8.28 -9.31 2.06
N VAL A 112 9.48 -9.51 2.58
CA VAL A 112 10.48 -8.49 2.89
C VAL A 112 11.77 -8.85 2.16
N ILE A 113 12.28 -7.92 1.37
CA ILE A 113 13.54 -8.05 0.63
C ILE A 113 14.50 -6.99 1.19
N PRO A 114 15.51 -7.37 2.00
CA PRO A 114 16.53 -6.42 2.45
C PRO A 114 17.23 -5.75 1.27
N PHE A 115 17.70 -4.52 1.45
CA PHE A 115 18.52 -3.87 0.43
C PHE A 115 19.79 -4.69 0.17
N SER A 116 20.13 -4.88 -1.11
CA SER A 116 21.40 -5.50 -1.49
C SER A 116 22.57 -4.57 -1.16
N GLN A 117 23.79 -5.13 -1.10
CA GLN A 117 25.01 -4.32 -0.94
C GLN A 117 25.15 -3.26 -2.04
N GLU A 118 24.73 -3.57 -3.27
CA GLU A 118 24.70 -2.61 -4.38
C GLU A 118 23.76 -1.43 -4.10
N MET A 119 22.56 -1.69 -3.56
CA MET A 119 21.61 -0.63 -3.21
C MET A 119 22.11 0.25 -2.07
N LEU A 120 22.77 -0.36 -1.07
CA LEU A 120 23.35 0.36 0.07
C LEU A 120 24.55 1.21 -0.35
N ALA A 121 25.40 0.70 -1.25
CA ALA A 121 26.61 1.38 -1.73
C ALA A 121 26.32 2.53 -2.70
N ALA A 122 25.11 2.63 -3.25
CA ALA A 122 24.78 3.62 -4.27
C ALA A 122 24.75 5.09 -3.78
N GLU A 123 25.00 5.36 -2.49
CA GLU A 123 24.94 6.69 -1.83
C GLU A 123 23.65 7.49 -2.14
N ARG A 124 22.56 6.78 -2.42
CA ARG A 124 21.29 7.38 -2.81
C ARG A 124 20.48 7.80 -1.59
N SER A 125 19.86 8.96 -1.70
CA SER A 125 18.81 9.38 -0.78
C SER A 125 17.50 8.68 -1.12
N TYR A 126 17.27 7.51 -0.52
CA TYR A 126 16.00 6.78 -0.65
C TYR A 126 14.91 7.37 0.26
N THR A 127 13.73 7.63 -0.30
CA THR A 127 12.52 7.90 0.50
C THR A 127 11.98 6.59 1.03
N LEU A 128 11.84 6.46 2.36
CA LEU A 128 11.45 5.22 3.03
C LEU A 128 10.21 5.46 3.89
N PHE A 129 9.23 4.58 3.79
CA PHE A 129 8.13 4.52 4.74
C PHE A 129 8.60 4.06 6.12
N ARG A 130 7.83 4.46 7.13
CA ARG A 130 7.97 3.99 8.52
C ARG A 130 6.59 3.61 9.05
N GLY A 131 6.56 2.58 9.89
CA GLY A 131 5.34 2.13 10.58
C GLY A 131 5.23 2.63 12.02
N GLU A 132 6.29 3.24 12.55
CA GLU A 132 6.31 3.80 13.90
C GLU A 132 5.46 5.08 14.01
N GLU A 133 4.92 5.29 15.20
CA GLU A 133 4.33 6.58 15.57
C GLU A 133 5.40 7.66 15.68
N ARG A 134 5.01 8.90 15.37
CA ARG A 134 5.90 10.06 15.46
C ARG A 134 5.19 11.12 16.30
N ALA A 135 5.87 11.62 17.33
CA ALA A 135 5.27 12.48 18.37
C ALA A 135 4.55 13.72 17.82
N LEU A 136 5.06 14.32 16.74
CA LEU A 136 4.46 15.51 16.11
C LEU A 136 3.41 15.20 15.05
N LEU A 137 3.01 13.93 14.88
CA LEU A 137 2.00 13.53 13.92
C LEU A 137 0.72 13.08 14.62
N ARG A 138 -0.39 13.70 14.22
CA ARG A 138 -1.74 13.30 14.59
C ARG A 138 -2.27 12.27 13.57
N LYS A 139 -2.74 11.14 14.08
CA LYS A 139 -3.40 10.09 13.28
C LYS A 139 -4.76 10.57 12.78
N THR A 140 -5.11 10.16 11.58
CA THR A 140 -6.47 10.30 11.02
C THR A 140 -7.09 8.92 10.81
N SER A 141 -8.41 8.84 10.61
CA SER A 141 -9.06 7.61 10.13
C SER A 141 -8.97 7.44 8.61
N SER A 142 -8.16 8.24 7.92
CA SER A 142 -8.00 8.17 6.48
C SER A 142 -6.79 7.33 6.07
N PHE A 143 -7.00 6.48 5.08
CA PHE A 143 -6.00 5.57 4.54
C PHE A 143 -5.94 5.69 3.03
N VAL A 144 -4.77 5.45 2.46
CA VAL A 144 -4.54 5.38 1.01
C VAL A 144 -3.91 4.04 0.67
N ILE A 145 -4.45 3.38 -0.36
CA ILE A 145 -3.77 2.28 -1.05
C ILE A 145 -3.15 2.87 -2.30
N MET A 146 -1.83 2.75 -2.46
CA MET A 146 -1.13 3.33 -3.62
C MET A 146 -0.06 2.42 -4.21
N GLY A 147 -0.06 2.30 -5.54
CA GLY A 147 0.85 1.44 -6.30
C GLY A 147 0.55 1.43 -7.80
N TYR A 148 0.97 0.37 -8.48
CA TYR A 148 1.02 0.34 -9.94
C TYR A 148 0.12 -0.75 -10.53
N PRO A 149 -0.97 -0.40 -11.24
CA PRO A 149 -1.80 -1.40 -11.90
C PRO A 149 -1.14 -1.88 -13.21
N SER A 150 -1.16 -3.19 -13.44
CA SER A 150 -0.51 -3.87 -14.58
C SER A 150 -1.08 -3.52 -15.95
N ASN A 151 -2.38 -3.20 -16.03
CA ASN A 151 -3.05 -2.85 -17.29
C ASN A 151 -2.59 -1.51 -17.88
N ARG A 152 -1.99 -0.63 -17.06
CA ARG A 152 -1.44 0.67 -17.46
C ARG A 152 0.08 0.72 -17.46
N ASN A 153 0.73 -0.21 -16.76
CA ASN A 153 2.17 -0.24 -16.58
C ASN A 153 2.83 -1.39 -17.35
N ARG A 154 2.64 -1.42 -18.67
CA ARG A 154 3.32 -2.38 -19.55
C ARG A 154 4.58 -1.74 -20.11
N LEU A 155 5.72 -2.40 -19.93
CA LEU A 155 6.97 -1.91 -20.49
C LEU A 155 7.19 -2.54 -21.87
N HIS A 156 7.46 -1.69 -22.86
CA HIS A 156 7.88 -2.10 -24.19
C HIS A 156 9.14 -1.34 -24.59
N VAL A 157 10.16 -2.05 -25.10
CA VAL A 157 11.47 -1.45 -25.46
C VAL A 157 11.33 -0.41 -26.58
N ASP A 158 10.53 -0.69 -27.60
CA ASP A 158 10.37 0.21 -28.76
C ASP A 158 9.32 1.33 -28.58
N ARG A 159 8.72 1.48 -27.39
CA ARG A 159 7.72 2.53 -27.13
C ARG A 159 8.29 3.57 -26.19
N ASN A 160 7.95 4.83 -26.43
CA ASN A 160 8.09 5.84 -25.39
C ASN A 160 7.25 5.40 -24.19
N ASN A 161 7.91 5.16 -23.07
CA ASN A 161 7.24 4.90 -21.81
C ASN A 161 7.19 6.24 -21.08
N ASP A 162 5.99 6.82 -20.94
CA ASP A 162 5.75 8.10 -20.23
C ASP A 162 5.91 7.98 -18.70
N GLY A 163 6.73 7.03 -18.24
CA GLY A 163 6.86 6.65 -16.84
C GLY A 163 5.82 5.61 -16.40
N LEU A 164 5.86 5.30 -15.10
CA LEU A 164 4.89 4.41 -14.47
C LEU A 164 3.69 5.20 -13.97
N TYR A 165 2.51 4.71 -14.33
CA TYR A 165 1.23 5.22 -13.90
C TYR A 165 0.91 4.77 -12.47
N LEU A 166 0.88 5.74 -11.55
CA LEU A 166 0.48 5.55 -10.15
C LEU A 166 -1.05 5.57 -10.01
N GLN A 167 -1.58 4.58 -9.30
CA GLN A 167 -2.96 4.55 -8.81
C GLN A 167 -2.97 4.77 -7.30
N ASN A 168 -3.89 5.61 -6.82
CA ASN A 168 -4.19 5.74 -5.40
C ASN A 168 -5.70 5.65 -5.15
N ILE A 169 -6.11 5.18 -3.97
CA ILE A 169 -7.51 5.08 -3.55
C ILE A 169 -7.60 5.45 -2.07
N THR A 170 -8.47 6.41 -1.73
CA THR A 170 -8.63 6.90 -0.35
C THR A 170 -9.86 6.32 0.33
N PHE A 171 -9.67 5.87 1.56
CA PHE A 171 -10.69 5.33 2.45
C PHE A 171 -10.71 6.12 3.76
N HIS A 172 -11.87 6.21 4.41
CA HIS A 172 -12.04 6.94 5.68
C HIS A 172 -12.46 6.04 6.85
N HIS A 173 -12.73 4.78 6.54
CA HIS A 173 -13.14 3.74 7.47
C HIS A 173 -12.59 2.40 6.99
N PHE A 174 -12.28 1.53 7.96
CA PHE A 174 -11.89 0.15 7.72
C PHE A 174 -12.63 -0.80 8.66
N SER A 175 -12.55 -2.09 8.37
CA SER A 175 -12.80 -3.15 9.34
C SER A 175 -11.50 -3.91 9.60
N TYR A 176 -11.33 -4.47 10.79
CA TYR A 176 -10.12 -5.18 11.18
C TYR A 176 -10.48 -6.55 11.74
N ASP A 177 -9.79 -7.60 11.29
CA ASP A 177 -9.93 -8.94 11.85
C ASP A 177 -8.79 -9.23 12.81
N THR A 178 -9.14 -9.41 14.08
CA THR A 178 -8.18 -9.71 15.17
C THR A 178 -7.51 -11.08 15.04
N ASP A 179 -8.11 -12.02 14.30
CA ASP A 179 -7.53 -13.38 14.19
C ASP A 179 -6.49 -13.46 13.07
N SER A 180 -6.73 -12.78 11.95
CA SER A 180 -5.81 -12.77 10.80
C SER A 180 -4.95 -11.51 10.72
N GLU A 181 -5.24 -10.51 11.54
CA GLU A 181 -4.65 -9.16 11.53
C GLU A 181 -4.79 -8.45 10.17
N ASP A 182 -5.83 -8.82 9.42
CA ASP A 182 -6.15 -8.20 8.14
C ASP A 182 -7.00 -6.94 8.33
N ILE A 183 -6.69 -5.95 7.50
CA ILE A 183 -7.48 -4.74 7.32
C ILE A 183 -8.33 -4.84 6.06
N TYR A 184 -9.59 -4.43 6.17
CA TYR A 184 -10.62 -4.52 5.13
C TYR A 184 -11.18 -3.15 4.84
N PHE A 185 -11.21 -2.77 3.56
CA PHE A 185 -11.81 -1.53 3.09
C PHE A 185 -12.99 -1.84 2.20
N ALA A 186 -14.18 -1.34 2.56
CA ALA A 186 -15.37 -1.53 1.74
C ALA A 186 -15.15 -0.92 0.35
N PHE A 187 -15.30 -1.73 -0.69
CA PHE A 187 -15.00 -1.36 -2.06
C PHE A 187 -16.00 -1.99 -3.03
N ASP A 188 -17.06 -1.24 -3.32
CA ASP A 188 -17.99 -1.53 -4.40
C ASP A 188 -17.84 -0.48 -5.51
N PRO A 189 -17.13 -0.78 -6.62
CA PRO A 189 -16.95 0.16 -7.71
C PRO A 189 -18.27 0.52 -8.43
N LYS A 190 -19.36 -0.21 -8.16
CA LYS A 190 -20.69 0.03 -8.75
C LYS A 190 -21.66 0.71 -7.78
N ALA A 191 -21.30 0.92 -6.51
CA ALA A 191 -22.19 1.53 -5.53
C ALA A 191 -22.33 3.04 -5.78
N LYS A 192 -23.57 3.55 -5.66
CA LYS A 192 -23.86 5.00 -5.73
C LYS A 192 -23.41 5.78 -4.49
N LYS A 193 -23.26 5.10 -3.34
CA LYS A 193 -22.67 5.63 -2.10
C LYS A 193 -21.54 4.68 -1.69
N SER A 194 -20.31 5.09 -1.90
CA SER A 194 -19.11 4.33 -1.57
C SER A 194 -18.43 4.91 -0.33
N GLY A 195 -17.92 4.04 0.56
CA GLY A 195 -17.08 4.44 1.71
C GLY A 195 -15.64 4.85 1.33
N PHE A 196 -15.39 5.09 0.04
CA PHE A 196 -14.13 5.50 -0.54
C PHE A 196 -14.37 6.67 -1.50
N THR A 197 -13.34 7.48 -1.71
CA THR A 197 -13.39 8.68 -2.54
C THR A 197 -12.34 8.59 -3.64
N TYR A 198 -12.75 8.89 -4.88
CA TYR A 198 -11.81 9.24 -5.95
C TYR A 198 -11.64 10.75 -6.03
N GLU A 199 -10.40 11.19 -6.07
CA GLU A 199 -10.07 12.56 -6.42
C GLU A 199 -10.10 12.73 -7.95
N GLN A 200 -10.40 13.93 -8.45
CA GLN A 200 -10.49 14.17 -9.89
C GLN A 200 -9.14 13.98 -10.61
N ALA A 201 -8.05 14.38 -9.96
CA ALA A 201 -6.69 14.18 -10.45
C ALA A 201 -6.18 12.75 -10.24
N SER A 202 -6.86 11.93 -9.43
CA SER A 202 -6.66 10.49 -9.44
C SER A 202 -7.21 9.97 -10.77
N SER A 203 -6.30 9.96 -11.73
CA SER A 203 -6.20 9.39 -13.06
C SER A 203 -7.27 8.44 -13.67
N ARG A 204 -8.36 8.07 -12.98
CA ARG A 204 -9.76 8.01 -13.48
C ARG A 204 -10.75 7.57 -12.39
N THR A 205 -11.98 8.05 -12.55
CA THR A 205 -13.21 7.71 -11.79
C THR A 205 -13.70 6.25 -11.97
N SER A 206 -12.90 5.38 -12.58
CA SER A 206 -13.24 3.95 -12.77
C SER A 206 -12.01 3.04 -12.73
N LEU A 207 -12.06 2.06 -11.83
CA LEU A 207 -11.07 0.99 -11.70
C LEU A 207 -11.42 -0.15 -12.65
N SER A 208 -10.80 -0.20 -13.83
CA SER A 208 -11.02 -1.30 -14.78
C SER A 208 -10.33 -2.60 -14.33
N SER A 209 -9.28 -2.52 -13.51
CA SER A 209 -8.62 -3.65 -12.87
C SER A 209 -7.68 -3.18 -11.76
N LEU A 210 -7.57 -3.97 -10.68
CA LEU A 210 -6.55 -3.82 -9.64
C LEU A 210 -5.36 -4.77 -9.82
N ALA A 211 -5.35 -5.58 -10.88
CA ALA A 211 -4.27 -6.52 -11.15
C ALA A 211 -2.91 -5.82 -11.14
N GLY A 212 -1.96 -6.36 -10.37
CA GLY A 212 -0.61 -5.80 -10.21
C GLY A 212 -0.47 -4.79 -9.05
N MET A 213 -1.57 -4.42 -8.40
CA MET A 213 -1.53 -3.62 -7.17
C MET A 213 -1.12 -4.45 -5.95
N SER A 214 -1.16 -5.78 -5.99
CA SER A 214 -0.65 -6.62 -4.91
C SER A 214 0.73 -6.19 -4.43
N GLY A 215 0.91 -6.11 -3.12
CA GLY A 215 2.15 -5.62 -2.51
C GLY A 215 2.22 -4.10 -2.36
N SER A 216 1.24 -3.34 -2.88
CA SER A 216 1.14 -1.89 -2.66
C SER A 216 1.09 -1.54 -1.17
N VAL A 217 1.60 -0.36 -0.84
CA VAL A 217 1.49 0.16 0.53
C VAL A 217 0.03 0.49 0.84
N ILE A 218 -0.40 0.10 2.03
CA ILE A 218 -1.55 0.69 2.72
C ILE A 218 -0.95 1.69 3.69
N ALA A 219 -1.23 2.97 3.48
CA ALA A 219 -0.69 4.04 4.31
C ALA A 219 -1.79 4.82 5.01
N GLN A 220 -1.60 5.15 6.28
CA GLN A 220 -2.42 6.07 7.03
C GLN A 220 -1.99 7.51 6.71
N ILE A 221 -2.96 8.39 6.45
CA ILE A 221 -2.74 9.83 6.34
C ILE A 221 -2.57 10.39 7.75
N MET A 222 -1.50 11.13 7.96
CA MET A 222 -1.12 11.74 9.22
C MET A 222 -0.97 13.25 9.04
N GLU A 223 -1.38 14.02 10.03
CA GLU A 223 -1.24 15.48 10.02
C GLU A 223 -0.13 15.91 10.98
N HIS A 224 0.71 16.83 10.54
CA HIS A 224 1.73 17.43 11.38
C HIS A 224 1.12 18.48 12.29
N GLN A 225 1.24 18.28 13.61
CA GLN A 225 0.52 19.06 14.61
C GLN A 225 0.92 20.55 14.63
N ILE A 226 2.13 20.88 14.18
CA ILE A 226 2.64 22.26 14.19
C ILE A 226 2.34 22.99 12.87
N THR A 227 2.57 22.32 11.74
CA THR A 227 2.48 22.98 10.41
C THR A 227 1.13 22.77 9.73
N GLY A 228 0.33 21.80 10.19
CA GLY A 228 -0.89 21.37 9.50
C GLY A 228 -0.62 20.60 8.20
N ASP A 229 0.65 20.32 7.85
CA ASP A 229 0.99 19.55 6.66
C ASP A 229 0.64 18.07 6.83
N PHE A 230 0.41 17.39 5.72
CA PHE A 230 0.06 15.97 5.73
C PHE A 230 1.20 15.09 5.21
N THR A 231 1.31 13.91 5.80
CA THR A 231 2.30 12.88 5.45
C THR A 231 1.68 11.49 5.53
N LEU A 232 2.45 10.46 5.18
CA LEU A 232 2.03 9.07 5.21
C LEU A 232 2.82 8.26 6.24
N ARG A 233 2.14 7.31 6.86
CA ARG A 233 2.70 6.23 7.69
C ARG A 233 2.29 4.91 7.06
N ALA A 234 3.22 3.99 6.81
CA ALA A 234 2.84 2.66 6.31
C ALA A 234 2.19 1.87 7.45
N VAL A 235 1.05 1.25 7.18
CA VAL A 235 0.29 0.46 8.16
C VAL A 235 0.01 -0.96 7.69
N GLY A 236 0.24 -1.25 6.41
CA GLY A 236 -0.01 -2.58 5.87
C GLY A 236 0.41 -2.74 4.41
N ILE A 237 0.15 -3.93 3.88
CA ILE A 237 0.41 -4.33 2.51
C ILE A 237 -0.90 -4.79 1.88
N PHE A 238 -1.22 -4.25 0.72
CA PHE A 238 -2.42 -4.64 -0.03
C PHE A 238 -2.27 -6.04 -0.63
N LYS A 239 -3.24 -6.90 -0.34
CA LYS A 239 -3.39 -8.24 -0.93
C LYS A 239 -4.47 -8.14 -2.00
N GLU A 240 -4.16 -8.43 -3.25
CA GLU A 240 -5.22 -8.56 -4.25
C GLU A 240 -6.16 -9.71 -3.82
N GLN A 241 -7.45 -9.41 -3.64
CA GLN A 241 -8.40 -10.45 -3.21
C GLN A 241 -8.47 -11.57 -4.25
N PRO A 242 -8.46 -12.86 -3.84
CA PRO A 242 -8.71 -13.97 -4.74
C PRO A 242 -10.09 -13.80 -5.40
N LYS A 243 -10.14 -13.97 -6.74
CA LYS A 243 -11.36 -13.82 -7.57
C LYS A 243 -12.61 -14.56 -7.03
N LYS A 244 -12.44 -15.64 -6.27
CA LYS A 244 -13.52 -16.41 -5.64
C LYS A 244 -14.26 -15.68 -4.50
N ARG A 245 -13.62 -14.73 -3.81
CA ARG A 245 -14.22 -13.95 -2.70
C ARG A 245 -14.80 -12.60 -3.14
N GLN A 246 -14.30 -12.05 -4.24
CA GLN A 246 -14.79 -10.80 -4.85
C GLN A 246 -16.29 -10.82 -5.19
N GLY A 247 -16.87 -12.02 -5.40
CA GLY A 247 -18.30 -12.18 -5.73
C GLY A 247 -19.26 -12.07 -4.54
N LYS A 248 -18.78 -12.18 -3.29
CA LYS A 248 -19.64 -12.15 -2.09
C LYS A 248 -19.35 -10.96 -1.16
N ASP A 249 -18.07 -10.64 -0.96
CA ASP A 249 -17.65 -9.60 -0.03
C ASP A 249 -16.85 -8.53 -0.78
N LYS A 250 -17.48 -7.37 -1.02
CA LYS A 250 -16.92 -6.24 -1.77
C LYS A 250 -15.90 -5.47 -0.93
N PHE A 251 -14.74 -6.05 -0.68
CA PHE A 251 -13.66 -5.42 0.11
C PHE A 251 -12.31 -5.49 -0.60
N LEU A 252 -11.51 -4.44 -0.41
CA LEU A 252 -10.05 -4.51 -0.56
C LEU A 252 -9.46 -4.99 0.77
N VAL A 253 -8.45 -5.85 0.72
CA VAL A 253 -7.89 -6.50 1.91
C VAL A 253 -6.40 -6.29 1.92
N GLY A 254 -5.82 -6.14 3.10
CA GLY A 254 -4.38 -6.20 3.29
C GLY A 254 -4.01 -6.78 4.62
N CYS A 255 -2.77 -7.25 4.76
CA CYS A 255 -2.20 -7.51 6.08
C CYS A 255 -1.74 -6.19 6.69
N THR A 256 -1.82 -6.11 8.01
CA THR A 256 -1.27 -4.98 8.75
C THR A 256 0.20 -5.21 9.10
N LEU A 257 0.95 -4.12 9.27
CA LEU A 257 2.26 -4.16 9.90
C LEU A 257 2.07 -4.28 11.42
N ILE A 258 3.00 -4.97 12.08
CA ILE A 258 2.91 -5.28 13.52
C ILE A 258 2.61 -4.05 14.39
N GLN A 259 3.25 -2.90 14.10
CA GLN A 259 3.04 -1.67 14.87
C GLN A 259 1.59 -1.15 14.77
N PHE A 260 0.92 -1.37 13.64
CA PHE A 260 -0.47 -0.97 13.48
C PHE A 260 -1.44 -2.04 14.01
N ALA A 261 -1.09 -3.32 13.87
CA ALA A 261 -1.85 -4.42 14.46
C ALA A 261 -1.95 -4.28 15.98
N ASP A 262 -0.80 -4.08 16.65
CA ASP A 262 -0.71 -3.90 18.10
C ASP A 262 -1.56 -2.71 18.57
N GLU A 263 -1.42 -1.56 17.90
CA GLU A 263 -2.21 -0.35 18.16
C GLU A 263 -3.72 -0.63 18.09
N VAL A 264 -4.17 -1.28 17.02
CA VAL A 264 -5.60 -1.56 16.81
C VAL A 264 -6.12 -2.57 17.83
N ASN A 265 -5.33 -3.61 18.13
CA ASN A 265 -5.67 -4.61 19.13
C ASN A 265 -5.82 -3.99 20.53
N ASP A 266 -4.93 -3.06 20.90
CA ASP A 266 -5.03 -2.37 22.18
C ASP A 266 -6.26 -1.47 22.26
N LEU A 267 -6.61 -0.74 21.19
CA LEU A 267 -7.84 0.05 21.13
C LEU A 267 -9.11 -0.83 21.27
N ILE A 268 -9.12 -2.01 20.64
CA ILE A 268 -10.24 -2.96 20.75
C ILE A 268 -10.35 -3.52 22.18
N ARG A 269 -9.22 -3.86 22.82
CA ARG A 269 -9.18 -4.32 24.21
C ARG A 269 -9.71 -3.25 25.16
N LEU A 270 -9.23 -2.01 25.04
CA LEU A 270 -9.68 -0.88 25.86
C LEU A 270 -11.19 -0.65 25.74
N ARG A 271 -11.73 -0.66 24.51
CA ARG A 271 -13.18 -0.56 24.28
C ARG A 271 -13.95 -1.67 24.97
N THR A 272 -13.45 -2.91 24.90
CA THR A 272 -14.11 -4.06 25.52
C THR A 272 -14.21 -3.90 27.04
N ILE A 273 -13.12 -3.44 27.68
CA ILE A 273 -13.07 -3.16 29.12
C ILE A 273 -14.08 -2.06 29.49
N MET A 274 -14.06 -0.93 28.78
CA MET A 274 -14.97 0.19 29.04
C MET A 274 -16.46 -0.18 28.87
N ARG A 275 -16.78 -1.16 28.02
CA ARG A 275 -18.14 -1.65 27.82
C ARG A 275 -18.58 -2.68 28.85
N SER A 276 -17.65 -3.40 29.47
CA SER A 276 -17.98 -4.34 30.55
C SER A 276 -18.21 -3.65 31.90
N GLU A 277 -17.77 -2.41 32.05
CA GLU A 277 -17.94 -1.59 33.27
C GLU A 277 -19.18 -0.67 33.23
N ALA A 278 -19.89 -0.60 32.10
CA ALA A 278 -21.08 0.23 31.87
C ALA A 278 -22.38 -0.59 31.89
#